data_AF-A0A413Z176-F1
#
_entry.id   AF-A0A413Z176-F1
#
_cell.length_a   1.000
_cell.length_b   1.000
_cell.length_c   1.000
_cell.angle_alpha   90.00
_cell.angle_beta   90.00
_cell.angle_gamma   90.00
#
_symmetry.space_group_name_H-M   'P 1'
#
loop_
_entity.id
_entity.type
_entity.pdbx_description
1 polymer ?
#
loop_
_entity_poly.entity_id
_entity_poly.type
_entity_poly.pdbx_seq_one_letter_code
_entity_poly.pdbx_strand_id
1 'polypeptide(L)'
;MYPGCFELPNVICVGGLGINGKIYEFSGYGEKIDIYAPAEKVYCLMPEDTYTYSEGVSISVAYVTGTIALAKSINPTLKCEEIKNRLHKCYNEELNIPVLDVKKICIQE
;
A
#
# COMPACT_ATOMS: atom_id res chain seq x y z
N MET A 1 -14.09 -5.86 4.72
CA MET A 1 -14.83 -4.97 3.80
C MET A 1 -14.55 -5.41 2.38
N TYR A 2 -15.58 -5.55 1.55
CA TYR A 2 -15.43 -5.93 0.14
C TYR A 2 -15.02 -4.72 -0.71
N PRO A 3 -14.27 -4.92 -1.80
CA PRO A 3 -13.73 -6.18 -2.29
C PRO A 3 -12.44 -6.65 -1.58
N GLY A 4 -11.84 -5.82 -0.71
CA GLY A 4 -10.53 -6.09 -0.11
C GLY A 4 -10.45 -7.38 0.72
N CYS A 5 -11.54 -7.83 1.34
CA CYS A 5 -11.56 -9.08 2.11
C CYS A 5 -11.87 -10.35 1.31
N PHE A 6 -11.94 -10.28 -0.03
CA PHE A 6 -12.04 -11.50 -0.83
C PHE A 6 -10.77 -12.34 -0.72
N GLU A 7 -10.91 -13.65 -0.53
CA GLU A 7 -9.80 -14.61 -0.52
C GLU A 7 -9.39 -14.97 -1.94
N LEU A 8 -9.01 -13.96 -2.72
CA LEU A 8 -8.55 -14.13 -4.09
C LEU A 8 -7.04 -13.90 -4.16
N PRO A 9 -6.27 -14.76 -4.86
CA PRO A 9 -4.82 -14.67 -4.88
C PRO A 9 -4.31 -13.35 -5.48
N ASN A 10 -5.11 -12.70 -6.32
CA ASN A 10 -4.80 -11.47 -7.04
C ASN A 10 -5.36 -10.20 -6.42
N VAL A 11 -6.02 -10.27 -5.26
CA VAL A 11 -6.43 -9.09 -4.49
C VAL A 11 -5.32 -8.75 -3.50
N ILE A 12 -5.05 -7.46 -3.37
CA ILE A 12 -4.16 -6.88 -2.35
C ILE A 12 -5.02 -5.96 -1.49
N CYS A 13 -5.18 -6.32 -0.22
CA CYS A 13 -5.92 -5.55 0.76
C CYS A 13 -4.98 -4.58 1.46
N VAL A 14 -5.25 -3.28 1.32
CA VAL A 14 -4.36 -2.21 1.79
C VAL A 14 -4.96 -1.55 3.02
N GLY A 15 -4.16 -1.40 4.07
CA GLY A 15 -4.46 -0.61 5.26
C GLY A 15 -3.79 0.77 5.23
N GLY A 16 -4.21 1.65 6.12
CA GLY A 16 -3.72 3.01 6.23
C GLY A 16 -2.86 3.27 7.47
N LEU A 17 -1.78 4.04 7.32
CA LEU A 17 -0.98 4.58 8.41
C LEU A 17 -1.24 6.08 8.60
N GLY A 18 -1.31 6.48 9.86
CA GLY A 18 -1.33 7.87 10.29
C GLY A 18 0.06 8.52 10.21
N ILE A 19 0.11 9.84 10.39
CA ILE A 19 1.37 10.61 10.36
C ILE A 19 2.34 10.22 11.48
N ASN A 20 1.83 9.59 12.53
CA ASN A 20 2.58 9.11 13.69
C ASN A 20 3.14 7.69 13.50
N GLY A 21 3.01 7.11 12.30
CA GLY A 21 3.44 5.76 11.98
C GLY A 21 2.54 4.65 12.54
N LYS A 22 1.45 4.99 13.22
CA LYS A 22 0.47 4.01 13.74
C LYS A 22 -0.60 3.73 12.70
N ILE A 23 -1.34 2.64 12.88
CA ILE A 23 -2.54 2.36 12.07
C ILE A 23 -3.51 3.53 12.19
N TYR A 24 -3.92 4.07 11.05
CA TYR A 24 -4.87 5.18 10.98
C TYR A 24 -6.23 4.76 11.54
N GLU A 25 -6.90 5.65 12.29
CA GLU A 25 -8.11 5.29 13.04
C GLU A 25 -9.27 4.80 12.16
N PHE A 26 -9.33 5.27 10.90
CA PHE A 26 -10.32 4.83 9.91
C PHE A 26 -9.80 3.74 8.96
N SER A 27 -8.66 3.11 9.28
CA SER A 27 -8.14 1.98 8.52
C SER A 27 -8.95 0.71 8.78
N GLY A 28 -9.01 -0.16 7.77
CA GLY A 28 -9.34 -1.57 8.00
C GLY A 28 -8.33 -2.25 8.94
N TYR A 29 -8.77 -3.30 9.61
CA TYR A 29 -7.99 -4.06 10.59
C TYR A 29 -8.15 -5.57 10.39
N GLY A 30 -7.27 -6.34 11.03
CA GLY A 30 -7.28 -7.81 11.07
C GLY A 30 -6.34 -8.46 10.07
N GLU A 31 -6.29 -9.79 10.11
CA GLU A 31 -5.34 -10.65 9.35
C GLU A 31 -5.50 -10.56 7.83
N LYS A 32 -6.55 -9.88 7.35
CA LYS A 32 -6.81 -9.70 5.92
C LYS A 32 -6.08 -8.52 5.30
N ILE A 33 -5.34 -7.70 6.07
CA ILE A 33 -4.52 -6.62 5.51
C ILE A 33 -3.18 -7.18 5.05
N ASP A 34 -2.88 -7.07 3.75
CA ASP A 34 -1.62 -7.52 3.17
C ASP A 34 -0.48 -6.52 3.39
N ILE A 35 -0.80 -5.22 3.38
CA ILE A 35 0.20 -4.14 3.47
C ILE A 35 -0.44 -2.84 3.98
N TYR A 36 0.31 -2.07 4.76
CA TYR A 36 -0.06 -0.72 5.19
C TYR A 36 0.75 0.34 4.43
N ALA A 37 0.11 1.46 4.08
CA ALA A 37 0.75 2.61 3.44
C ALA A 37 0.18 3.93 3.99
N PRO A 38 0.81 5.11 3.73
CA PRO A 38 0.32 6.39 4.26
C PRO A 38 -1.14 6.68 3.90
N ALA A 39 -1.90 7.19 4.86
CA ALA A 39 -3.34 7.46 4.74
C ALA A 39 -3.79 8.79 5.33
N GLU A 40 -3.03 9.40 6.23
CA GLU A 40 -3.44 10.63 6.93
C GLU A 40 -2.64 11.83 6.44
N LYS A 41 -3.32 12.95 6.18
CA LYS A 41 -2.73 14.23 5.77
C LYS A 41 -1.74 14.09 4.61
N VAL A 42 -2.17 13.41 3.55
CA VAL A 42 -1.39 13.29 2.31
C VAL A 42 -1.71 14.46 1.40
N TYR A 43 -0.68 15.14 0.91
CA TYR A 43 -0.85 16.25 -0.03
C TYR A 43 -1.16 15.72 -1.43
N CYS A 44 -2.33 16.06 -1.96
CA CYS A 44 -2.87 15.51 -3.20
C CYS A 44 -3.29 16.62 -4.17
N LEU A 45 -3.20 16.31 -5.47
CA LEU A 45 -3.79 17.11 -6.53
C LEU A 45 -5.32 16.94 -6.53
N MET A 46 -6.03 18.02 -6.80
CA MET A 46 -7.47 18.09 -6.99
C MET A 46 -7.77 18.68 -8.38
N PRO A 47 -9.02 18.58 -8.87
CA PRO A 47 -9.41 19.26 -10.10
C PRO A 47 -9.05 20.75 -10.10
N GLU A 48 -8.99 21.35 -11.29
CA GLU A 48 -8.73 22.79 -11.47
C GLU A 48 -7.34 23.24 -10.99
N ASP A 49 -6.33 22.37 -11.12
CA ASP A 49 -4.94 22.63 -10.71
C ASP A 49 -4.79 23.05 -9.23
N THR A 50 -5.71 22.56 -8.39
CA THR A 50 -5.69 22.81 -6.96
C THR A 50 -5.04 21.67 -6.18
N TYR A 51 -4.70 21.93 -4.93
CA TYR A 51 -4.09 20.96 -4.04
C TYR A 51 -4.74 21.00 -2.66
N THR A 52 -4.82 19.86 -2.00
CA THR A 52 -5.32 19.77 -0.64
C THR A 52 -4.63 18.65 0.14
N TYR A 53 -4.75 18.70 1.46
CA TYR A 53 -4.48 17.52 2.28
C TYR A 53 -5.73 16.63 2.31
N SER A 54 -5.56 15.40 1.85
CA SER A 54 -6.61 14.38 1.88
C SER A 54 -6.20 13.25 2.83
N GLU A 55 -7.19 12.52 3.30
CA GLU A 55 -7.00 11.36 4.15
C GLU A 55 -7.92 10.19 3.76
N GLY A 56 -7.53 8.98 4.14
CA GLY A 56 -8.27 7.75 3.89
C GLY A 56 -7.45 6.68 3.18
N VAL A 57 -7.89 5.42 3.36
CA VAL A 57 -7.24 4.23 2.81
C VAL A 57 -7.19 4.22 1.27
N SER A 58 -8.09 4.96 0.60
CA SER A 58 -8.05 5.15 -0.86
C SER A 58 -6.71 5.72 -1.33
N ILE A 59 -6.06 6.56 -0.53
CA ILE A 59 -4.74 7.14 -0.84
C ILE A 59 -3.65 6.08 -0.66
N SER A 60 -3.74 5.27 0.38
CA SER A 60 -2.86 4.13 0.62
C SER A 60 -2.89 3.14 -0.55
N VAL A 61 -4.08 2.85 -1.07
CA VAL A 61 -4.27 2.02 -2.27
C VAL A 61 -3.54 2.63 -3.49
N ALA A 62 -3.60 3.95 -3.67
CA ALA A 62 -2.89 4.63 -4.75
C ALA A 62 -1.37 4.51 -4.62
N TYR A 63 -0.81 4.65 -3.41
CA TYR A 63 0.63 4.46 -3.16
C TYR A 63 1.10 3.04 -3.48
N VAL A 64 0.35 2.02 -3.02
CA VAL A 64 0.66 0.61 -3.33
C VAL A 64 0.59 0.36 -4.83
N THR A 65 -0.45 0.87 -5.50
CA THR A 65 -0.63 0.74 -6.95
C THR A 65 0.51 1.37 -7.72
N GLY A 66 0.90 2.61 -7.38
CA GLY A 66 2.03 3.30 -8.00
C GLY A 66 3.36 2.58 -7.80
N THR A 67 3.57 2.00 -6.61
CA THR A 67 4.78 1.21 -6.32
C THR A 67 4.84 -0.06 -7.17
N ILE A 68 3.72 -0.76 -7.32
CA ILE A 68 3.65 -1.94 -8.20
C ILE A 68 3.87 -1.54 -9.66
N ALA A 69 3.28 -0.43 -10.11
CA ALA A 69 3.49 0.09 -11.46
C ALA A 69 4.96 0.44 -11.71
N LEU A 70 5.64 1.03 -10.73
CA LEU A 70 7.08 1.31 -10.77
C LEU A 70 7.91 0.01 -10.85
N ALA A 71 7.60 -0.99 -10.04
CA ALA A 71 8.28 -2.28 -10.13
C ALA A 71 8.10 -2.95 -11.51
N LYS A 72 6.90 -2.83 -12.11
CA LYS A 72 6.62 -3.33 -13.47
C LYS A 72 7.27 -2.48 -14.56
N SER A 73 7.54 -1.19 -14.34
CA SER A 73 8.28 -0.38 -15.33
C SER A 73 9.77 -0.77 -15.38
N ILE A 74 10.34 -1.18 -14.23
CA ILE A 74 11.70 -1.72 -14.14
C ILE A 74 11.77 -3.14 -14.72
N ASN A 75 10.79 -3.99 -14.39
CA ASN A 75 10.70 -5.35 -14.92
C ASN A 75 9.29 -5.63 -15.50
N PRO A 76 9.08 -5.42 -16.81
CA PRO A 76 7.79 -5.62 -17.45
C PRO A 76 7.23 -7.04 -17.34
N THR A 77 8.09 -8.06 -17.28
CA THR A 77 7.70 -9.48 -17.20
C THR A 77 7.43 -9.96 -15.77
N LEU A 78 7.53 -9.06 -14.78
CA LEU A 78 7.23 -9.33 -13.38
C LEU A 78 5.80 -9.85 -13.20
N LYS A 79 5.66 -11.07 -12.67
CA LYS A 79 4.37 -11.75 -12.45
C LYS A 79 3.67 -11.24 -11.19
N CYS A 80 2.34 -11.31 -11.15
CA CYS A 80 1.54 -10.89 -10.00
C CYS A 80 1.89 -11.65 -8.71
N GLU A 81 2.19 -12.95 -8.82
CA GLU A 81 2.60 -13.78 -7.68
C GLU A 81 3.93 -13.31 -7.08
N GLU A 82 4.90 -12.96 -7.92
CA GLU A 82 6.17 -12.41 -7.47
C GLU A 82 5.99 -11.04 -6.80
N ILE A 83 5.10 -10.19 -7.33
CA ILE A 83 4.74 -8.92 -6.68
C ILE A 83 4.16 -9.17 -5.28
N LYS A 84 3.23 -10.13 -5.16
CA LYS A 84 2.63 -10.48 -3.86
C LYS A 84 3.68 -11.01 -2.88
N ASN A 85 4.59 -11.87 -3.35
CA ASN A 85 5.70 -12.36 -2.53
C ASN A 85 6.62 -11.24 -2.05
N ARG A 86 6.89 -10.23 -2.89
CA ARG A 86 7.68 -9.06 -2.49
C ARG A 86 6.94 -8.20 -1.45
N LEU A 87 5.63 -8.01 -1.62
CA LEU A 87 4.80 -7.32 -0.62
C LEU A 87 4.82 -8.04 0.74
N HIS A 88 4.72 -9.37 0.76
CA HIS A 88 4.80 -10.14 2.02
C HIS A 88 6.15 -10.04 2.73
N LYS A 89 7.24 -9.69 2.02
CA LYS A 89 8.57 -9.43 2.63
C LYS A 89 8.70 -8.02 3.19
N CYS A 90 7.72 -7.15 2.93
CA CYS A 90 7.69 -5.79 3.46
C CYS A 90 7.12 -5.84 4.88
N TYR A 91 8.00 -5.75 5.87
CA TYR A 91 7.63 -5.80 7.28
C TYR A 91 8.40 -4.76 8.07
N ASN A 92 7.70 -4.06 8.97
CA ASN A 92 8.30 -3.15 9.93
C ASN A 92 8.32 -3.85 11.30
N GLU A 93 9.54 -4.16 11.79
CA GLU A 93 9.74 -4.88 13.04
C GLU A 93 9.34 -4.06 14.28
N GLU A 94 9.51 -2.74 14.24
CA GLU A 94 9.19 -1.85 15.37
C GLU A 94 7.67 -1.74 15.57
N LEU A 95 6.92 -1.66 14.47
CA LEU A 95 5.46 -1.55 14.48
C LEU A 95 4.77 -2.92 14.47
N ASN A 96 5.52 -4.00 14.20
CA ASN A 96 5.03 -5.37 14.08
C ASN A 96 3.86 -5.51 13.08
N ILE A 97 3.98 -4.86 11.92
CA ILE A 97 2.98 -4.86 10.84
C ILE A 97 3.65 -4.80 9.45
N PRO A 98 2.99 -5.28 8.38
CA PRO A 98 3.50 -5.16 7.02
C PRO A 98 3.38 -3.71 6.52
N VAL A 99 4.49 -3.04 6.24
CA VAL A 99 4.52 -1.64 5.79
C VAL A 99 5.17 -1.54 4.43
N LEU A 100 4.58 -0.75 3.52
CA LEU A 100 5.05 -0.55 2.15
C LEU A 100 6.54 -0.15 2.12
N ASP A 101 7.36 -0.96 1.45
CA ASP A 101 8.78 -0.70 1.21
C ASP A 101 9.05 -0.72 -0.31
N VAL A 102 9.22 0.46 -0.89
CA VAL A 102 9.41 0.64 -2.34
C VAL A 102 10.65 -0.09 -2.84
N LYS A 103 11.74 -0.12 -2.05
CA LYS A 103 13.00 -0.74 -2.45
C LYS A 103 12.83 -2.26 -2.54
N LYS A 104 12.25 -2.89 -1.52
CA LYS A 104 11.98 -4.34 -1.51
C LYS A 104 11.04 -4.79 -2.63
N ILE A 105 10.12 -3.92 -3.05
CA ILE A 105 9.18 -4.23 -4.13
C ILE A 105 9.83 -4.04 -5.51
N CYS A 106 10.64 -3.00 -5.69
CA CYS A 106 11.20 -2.67 -7.00
C CYS A 106 12.50 -3.42 -7.31
N ILE A 107 13.36 -3.66 -6.32
CA ILE A 107 14.73 -4.16 -6.51
C ILE A 107 14.85 -5.57 -5.91
N GLN A 108 15.46 -6.49 -6.66
CA GLN A 108 15.89 -7.79 -6.14
C GLN A 108 17.32 -7.62 -5.60
N GLU A 109 17.49 -7.83 -4.30
CA GLU A 109 18.81 -8.07 -3.69
C GLU A 109 19.16 -9.55 -3.75
#